data_AF-A0A517WG81-F1
#
_entry.id   AF-A0A517WG81-F1
#
_cell.length_a   1.000
_cell.length_b   1.000
_cell.length_c   1.000
_cell.angle_alpha   90.00
_cell.angle_beta   90.00
_cell.angle_gamma   90.00
#
_symmetry.space_group_name_H-M   'P 1'
#
loop_
_entity.id
_entity.type
_entity.pdbx_description
1 polymer ?
#
loop_
_entity_poly.entity_id
_entity_poly.type
_entity_poly.pdbx_seq_one_letter_code
_entity_poly.pdbx_strand_id
1 'polypeptide(L)'
;MKQLALALLSVLFVQITLSAEESVIDKSSPLETIATEFELADGPAWDGRGTLYFPDVKAGKLYRYQPRTGKVQVFLNDAGRISASFYDHGKLYLSDNGNSQISVLEGKQKKRINGQPNDVKPPRRPNDLVVDQTGGIYYTLTGSGEVIWISPEGKQSVAIKEIKTPNGITLSPDGQTLYVAAYVPKEIWAYDVTKPGEVKNGRLFATMDDGPDKGADGMTIDRAGNVYCAGAADIWIWNPEGKLLGKIHTPTRPINCTFGDRDMRSLYITGFGGLYRQRMNAYGCMPEPEVSANSGNRPSTVVPDSVTPHLNVVYGQAGPRKLLADIFVPQTGNGPFPAVVVVHGGGWLNGDKTKFRALAIALAERGYVTMAVGYRLGHEAKFPAGIQDCNAAVRFLRAEAAKYHVNPQQIGAVGGSAGGHLVGLMAAAPHVKALQGDAGYADRTSQLQAAIVMAGPMMMASGSVAERSRKDPKKSNSNQWLGKTIDEAPELYELSDAYLHLSRQTPPLLFMTGEFDNPERNAPSREKLKTAGVPTGIKVYPKGKHGCWNQLPWFNDMVADMDRFFQQHLQQ
;
A
#
# COMPACT_ATOMS: atom_id res chain seq x y z
N MET A 1 27.87 -50.88 -44.00
CA MET A 1 27.70 -50.70 -42.54
C MET A 1 28.59 -49.55 -42.08
N LYS A 2 27.98 -48.41 -41.73
CA LYS A 2 28.31 -47.48 -40.63
C LYS A 2 27.73 -46.11 -40.97
N GLN A 3 26.68 -45.76 -40.23
CA GLN A 3 26.08 -44.42 -40.14
C GLN A 3 27.12 -43.44 -39.60
N LEU A 4 27.20 -42.25 -40.17
CA LEU A 4 27.78 -41.08 -39.50
C LEU A 4 26.63 -40.12 -39.18
N ALA A 5 26.32 -39.98 -37.90
CA ALA A 5 25.37 -39.03 -37.37
C ALA A 5 26.00 -37.64 -37.33
N LEU A 6 25.30 -36.65 -37.89
CA LEU A 6 25.64 -35.23 -37.76
C LEU A 6 24.86 -34.67 -36.57
N ALA A 7 25.53 -34.47 -35.43
CA ALA A 7 24.95 -33.78 -34.28
C ALA A 7 25.21 -32.28 -34.41
N LEU A 8 24.15 -31.50 -34.67
CA LEU A 8 24.15 -30.04 -34.49
C LEU A 8 24.02 -29.74 -32.99
N LEU A 9 25.09 -29.26 -32.36
CA LEU A 9 25.03 -28.62 -31.04
C LEU A 9 24.49 -27.19 -31.23
N SER A 10 23.23 -26.96 -30.86
CA SER A 10 22.68 -25.63 -30.63
C SER A 10 23.08 -25.16 -29.23
N VAL A 11 24.07 -24.28 -29.14
CA VAL A 11 24.42 -23.58 -27.89
C VAL A 11 23.39 -22.47 -27.68
N LEU A 12 22.43 -22.71 -26.77
CA LEU A 12 21.53 -21.67 -26.27
C LEU A 12 22.33 -20.74 -25.34
N PHE A 13 22.69 -19.55 -25.81
CA PHE A 13 23.16 -18.48 -24.93
C PHE A 13 21.96 -17.89 -24.18
N VAL A 14 21.73 -18.34 -22.95
CA VAL A 14 20.91 -17.61 -21.99
C VAL A 14 21.77 -16.43 -21.52
N GLN A 15 21.55 -15.24 -22.07
CA GLN A 15 22.07 -14.02 -21.47
C GLN A 15 21.33 -13.79 -20.16
N ILE A 16 21.92 -14.24 -19.06
CA ILE A 16 21.55 -13.80 -17.72
C ILE A 16 22.12 -12.38 -17.60
N THR A 17 21.32 -11.36 -17.96
CA THR A 17 21.58 -10.00 -17.49
C THR A 17 21.40 -10.00 -15.97
N LEU A 18 22.50 -10.05 -15.22
CA LEU A 18 22.50 -9.62 -13.83
C LEU A 18 22.13 -8.13 -13.81
N SER A 19 20.86 -7.82 -13.58
CA SER A 19 20.47 -6.49 -13.13
C SER A 19 21.17 -6.29 -11.78
N ALA A 20 21.97 -5.23 -11.64
CA ALA A 20 22.34 -4.75 -10.32
C ALA A 20 21.03 -4.53 -9.54
N GLU A 21 20.90 -5.09 -8.34
CA GLU A 21 19.73 -4.82 -7.49
C GLU A 21 19.67 -3.30 -7.27
N GLU A 22 18.59 -2.67 -7.75
CA GLU A 22 18.39 -1.25 -7.54
C GLU A 22 18.26 -0.97 -6.03
N SER A 23 18.99 0.04 -5.57
CA SER A 23 19.00 0.43 -4.17
C SER A 23 17.62 0.90 -3.72
N VAL A 24 17.13 0.38 -2.59
CA VAL A 24 15.89 0.86 -1.93
C VAL A 24 16.03 2.29 -1.39
N ILE A 25 17.27 2.76 -1.17
CA ILE A 25 17.59 4.15 -0.82
C ILE A 25 17.75 4.96 -2.11
N ASP A 26 17.11 6.13 -2.20
CA ASP A 26 17.34 7.08 -3.29
C ASP A 26 18.68 7.81 -3.07
N LYS A 27 19.76 7.25 -3.62
CA LYS A 27 21.13 7.78 -3.48
C LYS A 27 21.32 9.15 -4.12
N SER A 28 20.39 9.63 -4.94
CA SER A 28 20.43 10.97 -5.52
C SER A 28 19.94 12.04 -4.55
N SER A 29 19.26 11.65 -3.47
CA SER A 29 18.78 12.52 -2.41
C SER A 29 19.61 12.29 -1.15
N PRO A 30 20.42 13.27 -0.71
CA PRO A 30 21.10 13.16 0.58
C PRO A 30 20.10 13.15 1.74
N LEU A 31 20.56 12.69 2.91
CA LEU A 31 19.82 12.78 4.15
C LEU A 31 19.58 14.26 4.50
N GLU A 32 18.32 14.62 4.70
CA GLU A 32 17.92 15.98 5.06
C GLU A 32 17.77 16.11 6.58
N THR A 33 18.40 17.12 7.17
CA THR A 33 18.15 17.51 8.56
C THR A 33 16.95 18.45 8.62
N ILE A 34 15.90 18.06 9.33
CA ILE A 34 14.70 18.88 9.50
C ILE A 34 14.80 19.76 10.76
N ALA A 35 15.26 19.17 11.87
CA ALA A 35 15.33 19.80 13.19
C ALA A 35 16.38 19.08 14.05
N THR A 36 16.99 19.78 15.02
CA THR A 36 18.09 19.28 15.86
C THR A 36 17.98 19.68 17.35
N GLU A 37 16.80 20.14 17.77
CA GLU A 37 16.55 20.70 19.10
C GLU A 37 15.95 19.70 20.12
N PHE A 38 15.84 18.42 19.79
CA PHE A 38 15.16 17.43 20.64
C PHE A 38 16.10 16.73 21.61
N GLU A 39 15.65 16.48 22.84
CA GLU A 39 16.44 15.74 23.82
C GLU A 39 16.49 14.24 23.50
N LEU A 40 15.34 13.66 23.13
CA LEU A 40 15.21 12.29 22.65
C LEU A 40 13.94 12.18 21.79
N ALA A 41 14.03 12.47 20.50
CA ALA A 41 12.92 12.24 19.58
C ALA A 41 12.78 10.74 19.28
N ASP A 42 11.55 10.23 19.39
CA ASP A 42 11.26 8.80 19.27
C ASP A 42 9.92 8.55 18.54
N GLY A 43 9.61 7.30 18.24
CA GLY A 43 8.35 6.77 17.70
C GLY A 43 7.57 7.70 16.79
N PRO A 44 8.13 8.09 15.62
CA PRO A 44 7.42 8.94 14.69
C PRO A 44 6.26 8.17 14.05
N ALA A 45 5.12 8.83 13.90
CA ALA A 45 3.90 8.27 13.31
C ALA A 45 3.34 9.20 12.24
N TRP A 46 3.13 8.69 11.03
CA TRP A 46 2.55 9.44 9.92
C TRP A 46 1.03 9.28 9.87
N ASP A 47 0.27 10.37 9.77
CA ASP A 47 -1.21 10.35 9.79
C ASP A 47 -1.87 9.97 8.45
N GLY A 48 -1.08 9.73 7.41
CA GLY A 48 -1.57 9.48 6.04
C GLY A 48 -2.19 10.71 5.36
N ARG A 49 -2.26 11.86 6.02
CA ARG A 49 -2.95 13.10 5.58
C ARG A 49 -2.02 14.31 5.47
N GLY A 50 -0.79 14.22 5.94
CA GLY A 50 0.23 15.27 5.78
C GLY A 50 0.93 15.70 7.07
N THR A 51 0.78 14.96 8.16
CA THR A 51 1.35 15.28 9.47
C THR A 51 2.13 14.10 10.01
N LEU A 52 3.37 14.35 10.42
CA LEU A 52 4.17 13.45 11.23
C LEU A 52 4.03 13.84 12.71
N TYR A 53 3.68 12.90 13.58
CA TYR A 53 3.71 13.07 15.03
C TYR A 53 4.94 12.36 15.59
N PHE A 54 5.57 12.90 16.63
CA PHE A 54 6.69 12.23 17.28
C PHE A 54 6.89 12.75 18.72
N PRO A 55 7.00 11.89 19.73
CA PRO A 55 7.34 12.31 21.08
C PRO A 55 8.81 12.77 21.20
N ASP A 56 9.05 13.72 22.10
CA ASP A 56 10.33 13.91 22.75
C ASP A 56 10.24 13.33 24.17
N VAL A 57 10.81 12.14 24.34
CA VAL A 57 10.61 11.30 25.54
C VAL A 57 11.13 11.99 26.80
N LYS A 58 12.28 12.68 26.69
CA LYS A 58 12.95 13.33 27.82
C LYS A 58 12.36 14.69 28.11
N ALA A 59 12.04 15.47 27.08
CA ALA A 59 11.37 16.76 27.25
C ALA A 59 9.90 16.63 27.69
N GLY A 60 9.32 15.41 27.60
CA GLY A 60 7.95 15.15 28.02
C GLY A 60 6.89 15.74 27.09
N LYS A 61 7.22 15.94 25.81
CA LYS A 61 6.39 16.64 24.81
C LYS A 61 6.01 15.73 23.66
N LEU A 62 4.91 16.05 22.99
CA LEU A 62 4.55 15.47 21.70
C LEU A 62 4.61 16.55 20.64
N TYR A 63 5.39 16.34 19.59
CA TYR A 63 5.53 17.26 18.47
C TYR A 63 4.72 16.80 17.26
N ARG A 64 4.49 17.75 16.34
CA ARG A 64 4.06 17.46 14.98
C ARG A 64 4.93 18.21 13.97
N TYR A 65 5.17 17.59 12.83
CA TYR A 65 5.85 18.17 11.68
C TYR A 65 4.95 18.09 10.44
N GLN A 66 4.87 19.19 9.70
CA GLN A 66 4.10 19.31 8.46
C GLN A 66 5.02 19.63 7.28
N PRO A 67 5.38 18.64 6.44
CA PRO A 67 6.35 18.82 5.37
C PRO A 67 5.97 19.92 4.37
N ARG A 68 4.67 20.09 4.12
CA ARG A 68 4.15 21.12 3.21
C ARG A 68 4.50 22.55 3.64
N THR A 69 4.58 22.80 4.94
CA THR A 69 4.87 24.13 5.50
C THR A 69 6.26 24.21 6.12
N GLY A 70 6.95 23.08 6.27
CA GLY A 70 8.23 22.98 6.97
C GLY A 70 8.14 23.21 8.48
N LYS A 71 6.92 23.26 9.06
CA LYS A 71 6.74 23.65 10.46
C LYS A 71 6.80 22.45 11.40
N VAL A 72 7.71 22.51 12.37
CA VAL A 72 7.70 21.70 13.60
C VAL A 72 6.99 22.50 14.69
N GLN A 73 6.06 21.86 15.40
CA GLN A 73 5.29 22.50 16.47
C GLN A 73 5.03 21.54 17.62
N VAL A 74 5.03 22.06 18.85
CA VAL A 74 4.54 21.29 20.00
C VAL A 74 3.04 21.08 19.85
N PHE A 75 2.62 19.82 19.87
CA PHE A 75 1.22 19.41 19.84
C PHE A 75 0.65 19.27 21.27
N LEU A 76 1.41 18.62 22.17
CA LEU A 76 1.15 18.55 23.61
C LEU A 76 2.40 18.93 24.41
N ASN A 77 2.26 19.88 25.35
CA ASN A 77 3.36 20.31 26.23
C ASN A 77 3.62 19.30 27.36
N ASP A 78 2.57 18.68 27.89
CA ASP A 78 2.64 17.76 29.02
C ASP A 78 2.26 16.34 28.59
N ALA A 79 2.97 15.82 27.58
CA ALA A 79 2.72 14.48 27.06
C ALA A 79 3.18 13.39 28.03
N GLY A 80 4.12 13.70 28.94
CA GLY A 80 4.79 12.74 29.79
C GLY A 80 5.82 11.93 29.00
N ARG A 81 6.28 10.82 29.56
CA ARG A 81 7.29 9.94 28.93
C ARG A 81 6.62 9.00 27.93
N ILE A 82 6.27 9.50 26.76
CA ILE A 82 5.80 8.68 25.65
C ILE A 82 7.01 8.12 24.92
N SER A 83 7.22 6.81 24.92
CA SER A 83 8.36 6.18 24.23
C SER A 83 8.09 5.94 22.75
N ALA A 84 6.82 5.75 22.37
CA ALA A 84 6.47 5.55 20.97
C ALA A 84 5.06 6.05 20.64
N SER A 85 4.85 6.37 19.37
CA SER A 85 3.52 6.62 18.81
C SER A 85 3.32 5.83 17.51
N PHE A 86 2.07 5.45 17.23
CA PHE A 86 1.69 4.74 16.02
C PHE A 86 0.33 5.26 15.55
N TYR A 87 0.20 5.58 14.26
CA TYR A 87 -1.07 6.07 13.71
C TYR A 87 -1.69 5.00 12.83
N ASP A 88 -2.91 4.59 13.18
CA ASP A 88 -3.67 3.60 12.41
C ASP A 88 -5.18 3.73 12.71
N HIS A 89 -6.03 3.22 11.82
CA HIS A 89 -7.51 3.32 11.90
C HIS A 89 -8.02 4.72 12.24
N GLY A 90 -7.31 5.76 11.78
CA GLY A 90 -7.64 7.16 12.07
C GLY A 90 -7.22 7.70 13.44
N LYS A 91 -6.52 6.90 14.25
CA LYS A 91 -6.20 7.18 15.66
C LYS A 91 -4.68 7.21 15.87
N LEU A 92 -4.24 8.08 16.79
CA LEU A 92 -2.85 8.13 17.24
C LEU A 92 -2.73 7.40 18.59
N TYR A 93 -2.14 6.22 18.56
CA TYR A 93 -1.87 5.38 19.72
C TYR A 93 -0.50 5.73 20.31
N LEU A 94 -0.39 5.66 21.64
CA LEU A 94 0.78 6.07 22.40
C LEU A 94 1.20 4.98 23.37
N SER A 95 2.49 4.67 23.39
CA SER A 95 3.13 3.93 24.46
C SER A 95 3.54 4.89 25.56
N ASP A 96 2.74 4.99 26.62
CA ASP A 96 2.98 5.87 27.75
C ASP A 96 3.83 5.15 28.80
N ASN A 97 5.14 5.11 28.51
CA ASN A 97 6.16 4.48 29.34
C ASN A 97 6.14 4.98 30.79
N GLY A 98 5.95 6.30 30.98
CA GLY A 98 5.93 6.94 32.28
C GLY A 98 4.80 6.47 33.20
N ASN A 99 3.63 6.20 32.61
CA ASN A 99 2.41 5.79 33.32
C ASN A 99 2.08 4.30 33.18
N SER A 100 3.00 3.47 32.67
CA SER A 100 2.83 2.02 32.50
C SER A 100 1.53 1.63 31.75
N GLN A 101 1.19 2.39 30.70
CA GLN A 101 -0.08 2.22 29.98
C GLN A 101 0.04 2.45 28.46
N ILE A 102 -0.88 1.84 27.71
CA ILE A 102 -1.16 2.19 26.33
C ILE A 102 -2.33 3.17 26.30
N SER A 103 -2.19 4.24 25.52
CA SER A 103 -3.19 5.29 25.39
C SER A 103 -3.52 5.56 23.93
N VAL A 104 -4.64 6.23 23.69
CA VAL A 104 -5.00 6.82 22.39
C VAL A 104 -5.26 8.31 22.58
N LEU A 105 -4.95 9.10 21.55
CA LEU A 105 -5.30 10.51 21.52
C LEU A 105 -6.69 10.73 20.92
N GLU A 106 -7.53 11.41 21.71
CA GLU A 106 -8.81 11.97 21.28
C GLU A 106 -8.65 13.51 21.28
N GLY A 107 -8.37 14.07 20.10
CA GLY A 107 -7.97 15.48 19.99
C GLY A 107 -6.64 15.75 20.71
N LYS A 108 -6.68 16.51 21.81
CA LYS A 108 -5.52 16.78 22.68
C LYS A 108 -5.55 16.02 24.02
N GLN A 109 -6.52 15.12 24.21
CA GLN A 109 -6.67 14.35 25.43
C GLN A 109 -6.11 12.94 25.25
N LYS A 110 -5.30 12.48 26.21
CA LYS A 110 -4.84 11.09 26.29
C LYS A 110 -5.89 10.26 27.03
N LYS A 111 -6.40 9.23 26.38
CA LYS A 111 -7.32 8.25 26.97
C LYS A 111 -6.60 6.91 27.13
N ARG A 112 -6.63 6.37 28.33
CA ARG A 112 -6.06 5.04 28.62
C ARG A 112 -6.89 3.96 27.94
N ILE A 113 -6.22 3.03 27.23
CA ILE A 113 -6.82 1.81 26.69
C ILE A 113 -6.65 0.68 27.71
N ASN A 114 -5.39 0.38 28.05
CA ASN A 114 -5.02 -0.61 29.04
C ASN A 114 -3.66 -0.24 29.67
N GLY A 115 -3.32 -0.82 30.81
CA GLY A 115 -2.05 -0.61 31.50
C GLY A 115 -2.05 -1.29 32.85
N GLN A 116 -0.94 -1.22 33.56
CA GLN A 116 -0.81 -1.75 34.92
C GLN A 116 -0.90 -0.60 35.95
N PRO A 117 -1.27 -0.89 37.21
CA PRO A 117 -1.08 0.06 38.31
C PRO A 117 0.38 0.50 38.44
N ASN A 118 0.61 1.78 38.77
CA ASN A 118 1.95 2.36 38.84
C ASN A 118 2.81 1.84 40.00
N ASP A 119 2.19 1.17 40.97
CA ASP A 119 2.82 0.60 42.17
C ASP A 119 3.31 -0.85 41.97
N VAL A 120 3.02 -1.48 40.83
CA VAL A 120 3.57 -2.80 40.47
C VAL A 120 5.11 -2.73 40.41
N LYS A 121 5.78 -3.67 41.08
CA LYS A 121 7.24 -3.77 41.13
C LYS A 121 7.75 -5.09 40.53
N PRO A 122 8.64 -5.07 39.53
CA PRO A 122 9.09 -3.89 38.79
C PRO A 122 7.97 -3.31 37.91
N PRO A 123 8.00 -2.00 37.59
CA PRO A 123 6.99 -1.38 36.76
C PRO A 123 7.02 -1.97 35.35
N ARG A 124 5.84 -2.31 34.82
CA ARG A 124 5.66 -2.87 33.48
C ARG A 124 5.49 -1.75 32.47
N ARG A 125 6.61 -1.13 32.08
CA ARG A 125 6.62 0.04 31.20
C ARG A 125 6.61 -0.38 29.72
N PRO A 126 5.60 0.03 28.93
CA PRO A 126 5.58 -0.24 27.50
C PRO A 126 6.69 0.55 26.79
N ASN A 127 7.19 0.03 25.67
CA ASN A 127 8.23 0.67 24.87
C ASN A 127 7.71 1.04 23.47
N ASP A 128 7.85 0.17 22.46
CA ASP A 128 7.24 0.38 21.13
C ASP A 128 5.89 -0.33 21.00
N LEU A 129 5.11 0.07 19.99
CA LEU A 129 3.84 -0.56 19.64
C LEU A 129 3.59 -0.62 18.13
N VAL A 130 2.73 -1.55 17.73
CA VAL A 130 2.17 -1.64 16.37
C VAL A 130 0.70 -2.04 16.47
N VAL A 131 -0.12 -1.55 15.54
CA VAL A 131 -1.56 -1.86 15.47
C VAL A 131 -1.79 -2.86 14.33
N ASP A 132 -2.55 -3.91 14.60
CA ASP A 132 -2.95 -4.89 13.59
C ASP A 132 -4.22 -4.46 12.84
N GLN A 133 -4.56 -5.21 11.80
CA GLN A 133 -5.68 -4.87 10.91
C GLN A 133 -7.05 -4.84 11.60
N THR A 134 -7.17 -5.54 12.74
CA THR A 134 -8.40 -5.56 13.55
C THR A 134 -8.51 -4.36 14.50
N GLY A 135 -7.44 -3.56 14.62
CA GLY A 135 -7.30 -2.51 15.63
C GLY A 135 -6.72 -3.02 16.96
N GLY A 136 -6.26 -4.27 17.00
CA GLY A 136 -5.54 -4.83 18.15
C GLY A 136 -4.13 -4.25 18.24
N ILE A 137 -3.58 -4.12 19.44
CA ILE A 137 -2.32 -3.42 19.70
C ILE A 137 -1.30 -4.40 20.27
N TYR A 138 -0.21 -4.62 19.55
CA TYR A 138 0.97 -5.25 20.10
C TYR A 138 1.88 -4.19 20.71
N TYR A 139 2.45 -4.45 21.89
CA TYR A 139 3.48 -3.59 22.46
C TYR A 139 4.54 -4.38 23.22
N THR A 140 5.73 -3.83 23.31
CA THR A 140 6.87 -4.47 23.96
C THR A 140 7.03 -4.03 25.41
N LEU A 141 7.40 -4.98 26.28
CA LEU A 141 7.82 -4.77 27.66
C LEU A 141 9.28 -5.17 27.81
N THR A 142 10.18 -4.24 27.52
CA THR A 142 11.63 -4.49 27.45
C THR A 142 12.19 -5.13 28.72
N GLY A 143 11.75 -4.67 29.90
CA GLY A 143 12.27 -5.14 31.18
C GLY A 143 11.79 -6.53 31.60
N SER A 144 10.60 -6.96 31.15
CA SER A 144 10.06 -8.29 31.49
C SER A 144 10.29 -9.33 30.41
N GLY A 145 10.81 -8.94 29.24
CA GLY A 145 11.08 -9.86 28.15
C GLY A 145 9.85 -10.28 27.36
N GLU A 146 8.75 -9.52 27.47
CA GLU A 146 7.45 -9.90 26.93
C GLU A 146 6.97 -8.99 25.81
N VAL A 147 6.16 -9.56 24.92
CA VAL A 147 5.29 -8.82 24.00
C VAL A 147 3.85 -9.09 24.39
N ILE A 148 3.10 -8.02 24.51
CA ILE A 148 1.71 -8.04 24.95
C ILE A 148 0.82 -7.66 23.77
N TRP A 149 -0.36 -8.27 23.69
CA TRP A 149 -1.42 -7.86 22.77
C TRP A 149 -2.64 -7.36 23.54
N ILE A 150 -3.27 -6.30 23.04
CA ILE A 150 -4.52 -5.74 23.53
C ILE A 150 -5.56 -5.83 22.41
N SER A 151 -6.69 -6.47 22.67
CA SER A 151 -7.82 -6.52 21.73
C SER A 151 -8.42 -5.12 21.51
N PRO A 152 -9.17 -4.89 20.42
CA PRO A 152 -9.90 -3.63 20.22
C PRO A 152 -10.83 -3.25 21.39
N GLU A 153 -11.35 -4.24 22.13
CA GLU A 153 -12.19 -4.08 23.32
C GLU A 153 -11.39 -3.85 24.61
N GLY A 154 -10.06 -3.82 24.52
CA GLY A 154 -9.16 -3.57 25.64
C GLY A 154 -8.72 -4.82 26.43
N LYS A 155 -9.02 -6.04 25.97
CA LYS A 155 -8.57 -7.27 26.68
C LYS A 155 -7.10 -7.56 26.40
N GLN A 156 -6.33 -7.87 27.43
CA GLN A 156 -4.89 -8.10 27.31
C GLN A 156 -4.52 -9.60 27.33
N SER A 157 -3.57 -10.00 26.50
CA SER A 157 -2.91 -11.32 26.53
C SER A 157 -1.40 -11.18 26.31
N VAL A 158 -0.62 -12.20 26.71
CA VAL A 158 0.81 -12.27 26.40
C VAL A 158 1.00 -12.99 25.07
N ALA A 159 1.56 -12.31 24.08
CA ALA A 159 1.86 -12.88 22.78
C ALA A 159 3.21 -13.61 22.77
N ILE A 160 4.23 -13.05 23.42
CA ILE A 160 5.60 -13.62 23.50
C ILE A 160 6.14 -13.42 24.92
N LYS A 161 6.84 -14.42 25.47
CA LYS A 161 7.39 -14.40 26.85
C LYS A 161 8.92 -14.34 26.97
N GLU A 162 9.66 -14.64 25.91
CA GLU A 162 11.08 -14.99 26.03
C GLU A 162 11.97 -14.28 24.98
N ILE A 163 11.78 -12.97 24.82
CA ILE A 163 12.78 -12.14 24.14
C ILE A 163 13.57 -11.41 25.21
N LYS A 164 14.90 -11.40 25.15
CA LYS A 164 15.74 -10.88 26.26
C LYS A 164 15.45 -9.41 26.60
N THR A 165 15.28 -8.57 25.58
CA THR A 165 14.97 -7.13 25.73
C THR A 165 14.12 -6.65 24.55
N PRO A 166 12.83 -7.06 24.45
CA PRO A 166 12.00 -6.69 23.31
C PRO A 166 11.85 -5.17 23.27
N ASN A 167 12.05 -4.60 22.09
CA ASN A 167 12.01 -3.15 21.90
C ASN A 167 11.19 -2.81 20.65
N GLY A 168 11.82 -2.51 19.51
CA GLY A 168 11.10 -2.28 18.25
C GLY A 168 10.18 -3.42 17.87
N ILE A 169 9.02 -3.07 17.30
CA ILE A 169 8.02 -4.03 16.86
C ILE A 169 7.30 -3.52 15.61
N THR A 170 7.07 -4.41 14.64
CA THR A 170 6.25 -4.08 13.46
C THR A 170 5.62 -5.34 12.86
N LEU A 171 4.67 -5.18 11.94
CA LEU A 171 3.98 -6.26 11.25
C LEU A 171 4.34 -6.25 9.76
N SER A 172 4.41 -7.42 9.12
CA SER A 172 4.43 -7.51 7.66
C SER A 172 3.23 -6.80 7.03
N PRO A 173 3.31 -6.34 5.76
CA PRO A 173 2.19 -5.62 5.13
C PRO A 173 0.88 -6.41 5.09
N ASP A 174 0.94 -7.74 5.06
CA ASP A 174 -0.22 -8.64 5.12
C ASP A 174 -0.65 -9.01 6.56
N GLY A 175 0.07 -8.54 7.58
CA GLY A 175 -0.19 -8.80 9.00
C GLY A 175 0.16 -10.23 9.46
N GLN A 176 0.75 -11.06 8.59
CA GLN A 176 1.00 -12.48 8.88
C GLN A 176 2.35 -12.74 9.58
N THR A 177 3.22 -11.74 9.70
CA THR A 177 4.50 -11.86 10.39
C THR A 177 4.69 -10.69 11.35
N LEU A 178 4.95 -11.00 12.63
CA LEU A 178 5.33 -10.04 13.66
C LEU A 178 6.85 -10.03 13.79
N TYR A 179 7.45 -8.86 13.59
CA TYR A 179 8.87 -8.63 13.81
C TYR A 179 9.08 -7.96 15.16
N VAL A 180 10.02 -8.45 15.95
CA VAL A 180 10.36 -7.91 17.28
C VAL A 180 11.86 -7.82 17.42
N ALA A 181 12.39 -6.63 17.65
CA ALA A 181 13.79 -6.42 17.96
C ALA A 181 14.08 -6.73 19.44
N ALA A 182 15.25 -7.32 19.68
CA ALA A 182 15.89 -7.44 20.97
C ALA A 182 17.02 -6.42 21.07
N TYR A 183 16.81 -5.35 21.84
CA TYR A 183 17.76 -4.24 22.01
C TYR A 183 19.20 -4.68 22.39
N VAL A 184 19.29 -5.76 23.15
CA VAL A 184 20.49 -6.54 23.44
C VAL A 184 20.08 -8.01 23.35
N PRO A 185 20.62 -8.83 22.43
CA PRO A 185 21.93 -8.67 21.79
C PRO A 185 21.93 -8.06 20.36
N LYS A 186 20.93 -7.25 20.00
CA LYS A 186 20.73 -6.67 18.64
C LYS A 186 20.29 -7.68 17.59
N GLU A 187 19.34 -8.50 17.99
CA GLU A 187 18.67 -9.47 17.12
C GLU A 187 17.28 -8.97 16.74
N ILE A 188 16.81 -9.33 15.57
CA ILE A 188 15.42 -9.16 15.15
C ILE A 188 14.84 -10.55 14.97
N TRP A 189 13.71 -10.80 15.61
CA TRP A 189 12.99 -12.05 15.55
C TRP A 189 11.72 -11.90 14.72
N ALA A 190 11.39 -12.90 13.91
CA ALA A 190 10.14 -12.98 13.16
C ALA A 190 9.26 -14.11 13.72
N TYR A 191 7.96 -13.86 13.81
CA TYR A 191 6.97 -14.83 14.26
C TYR A 191 5.78 -14.86 13.31
N ASP A 192 5.22 -16.04 13.08
CA ASP A 192 4.02 -16.20 12.27
C ASP A 192 2.80 -15.84 13.13
N VAL A 193 1.99 -14.89 12.67
CA VAL A 193 0.74 -14.50 13.33
C VAL A 193 -0.34 -15.50 12.93
N THR A 194 -0.80 -16.34 13.85
CA THR A 194 -1.82 -17.37 13.58
C THR A 194 -3.24 -16.84 13.76
N LYS A 195 -3.41 -15.86 14.64
CA LYS A 195 -4.61 -15.04 14.85
C LYS A 195 -4.24 -13.80 15.68
N PRO A 196 -5.11 -12.78 15.80
CA PRO A 196 -4.81 -11.62 16.63
C PRO A 196 -4.40 -12.01 18.06
N GLY A 197 -3.23 -11.52 18.48
CA GLY A 197 -2.62 -11.80 19.78
C GLY A 197 -1.94 -13.17 19.93
N GLU A 198 -1.94 -14.03 18.90
CA GLU A 198 -1.29 -15.34 18.94
C GLU A 198 -0.22 -15.45 17.84
N VAL A 199 0.99 -15.84 18.24
CA VAL A 199 2.12 -16.01 17.32
C VAL A 199 2.82 -17.35 17.54
N LYS A 200 3.45 -17.89 16.49
CA LYS A 200 4.21 -19.16 16.51
C LYS A 200 5.50 -19.05 15.68
N ASN A 201 6.28 -20.12 15.68
CA ASN A 201 7.45 -20.30 14.80
C ASN A 201 8.46 -19.15 14.86
N GLY A 202 8.78 -18.72 16.09
CA GLY A 202 9.80 -17.70 16.33
C GLY A 202 11.14 -18.10 15.71
N ARG A 203 11.69 -17.24 14.87
CA ARG A 203 12.97 -17.45 14.18
C ARG A 203 13.80 -16.18 14.20
N LEU A 204 15.11 -16.33 14.33
CA LEU A 204 16.04 -15.24 14.12
C LEU A 204 15.94 -14.78 12.66
N PHE A 205 15.61 -13.51 12.46
CA PHE A 205 15.45 -12.89 11.15
C PHE A 205 16.72 -12.15 10.73
N ALA A 206 17.30 -11.35 11.64
CA ALA A 206 18.51 -10.58 11.37
C ALA A 206 19.27 -10.26 12.67
N THR A 207 20.54 -9.89 12.53
CA THR A 207 21.40 -9.42 13.62
C THR A 207 22.18 -8.18 13.17
N MET A 208 22.38 -7.21 14.06
CA MET A 208 23.27 -6.07 13.83
C MET A 208 24.64 -6.34 14.45
N ASP A 209 25.70 -6.29 13.63
CA ASP A 209 27.08 -6.59 14.03
C ASP A 209 27.99 -5.35 14.13
N ASP A 210 27.41 -4.15 14.29
CA ASP A 210 28.10 -2.86 14.42
C ASP A 210 28.76 -2.61 15.80
N GLY A 211 29.32 -3.66 16.42
CA GLY A 211 30.10 -3.53 17.66
C GLY A 211 29.29 -3.63 18.95
N PRO A 212 29.82 -3.14 20.09
CA PRO A 212 29.24 -3.39 21.42
C PRO A 212 28.12 -2.42 21.82
N ASP A 213 27.99 -1.29 21.11
CA ASP A 213 26.94 -0.31 21.39
C ASP A 213 25.57 -0.94 21.16
N LYS A 214 24.65 -0.67 22.09
CA LYS A 214 23.27 -1.19 22.06
C LYS A 214 22.52 -0.59 20.86
N GLY A 215 21.62 -1.36 20.26
CA GLY A 215 20.88 -1.00 19.05
C GLY A 215 19.68 -1.91 18.89
N ALA A 216 19.09 -2.02 17.69
CA ALA A 216 17.82 -2.73 17.48
C ALA A 216 16.69 -2.13 18.33
N ASP A 217 16.46 -0.85 18.08
CA ASP A 217 15.46 0.00 18.73
C ASP A 217 14.19 0.02 17.86
N GLY A 218 13.55 1.17 17.65
CA GLY A 218 12.36 1.30 16.83
C GLY A 218 12.52 0.89 15.37
N MET A 219 11.42 0.47 14.75
CA MET A 219 11.40 -0.09 13.39
C MET A 219 10.12 0.23 12.60
N THR A 220 10.24 0.15 11.28
CA THR A 220 9.11 0.25 10.33
C THR A 220 9.29 -0.72 9.17
N ILE A 221 8.34 -0.73 8.23
CA ILE A 221 8.31 -1.63 7.09
C ILE A 221 7.80 -0.93 5.83
N ASP A 222 8.27 -1.38 4.66
CA ASP A 222 7.75 -0.93 3.37
C ASP A 222 6.74 -1.93 2.76
N ARG A 223 6.16 -1.56 1.61
CA ARG A 223 5.21 -2.41 0.87
C ARG A 223 5.84 -3.71 0.35
N ALA A 224 7.15 -3.73 0.09
CA ALA A 224 7.86 -4.94 -0.31
C ALA A 224 8.14 -5.88 0.87
N GLY A 225 7.88 -5.44 2.10
CA GLY A 225 8.17 -6.18 3.32
C GLY A 225 9.60 -6.00 3.82
N ASN A 226 10.34 -5.01 3.30
CA ASN A 226 11.67 -4.70 3.81
C ASN A 226 11.54 -4.08 5.21
N VAL A 227 12.31 -4.60 6.17
CA VAL A 227 12.31 -4.18 7.58
C VAL A 227 13.41 -3.15 7.81
N TYR A 228 13.03 -2.01 8.40
CA TYR A 228 13.91 -0.88 8.71
C TYR A 228 14.02 -0.77 10.22
N CYS A 229 15.21 -0.86 10.81
CA CYS A 229 15.37 -0.81 12.27
C CYS A 229 16.56 0.07 12.69
N ALA A 230 16.36 0.86 13.74
CA ALA A 230 17.39 1.73 14.29
C ALA A 230 18.47 0.93 15.04
N GLY A 231 19.72 1.06 14.59
CA GLY A 231 20.91 0.52 15.22
C GLY A 231 21.62 1.54 16.11
N ALA A 232 22.92 1.34 16.34
CA ALA A 232 23.70 2.26 17.16
C ALA A 232 24.01 3.59 16.46
N ALA A 233 24.25 3.54 15.14
CA ALA A 233 24.61 4.70 14.31
C ALA A 233 23.82 4.79 12.99
N ASP A 234 23.13 3.72 12.58
CA ASP A 234 22.49 3.61 11.28
C ASP A 234 21.03 3.12 11.41
N ILE A 235 20.20 3.45 10.43
CA ILE A 235 19.01 2.63 10.13
C ILE A 235 19.44 1.48 9.23
N TRP A 236 19.21 0.25 9.67
CA TRP A 236 19.49 -0.96 8.92
C TRP A 236 18.27 -1.43 8.14
N ILE A 237 18.49 -1.96 6.93
CA ILE A 237 17.41 -2.33 6.01
C ILE A 237 17.60 -3.77 5.54
N TRP A 238 16.67 -4.66 5.87
CA TRP A 238 16.68 -6.05 5.40
C TRP A 238 15.49 -6.35 4.51
N ASN A 239 15.65 -7.23 3.54
CA ASN A 239 14.53 -7.78 2.79
C ASN A 239 13.77 -8.84 3.61
N PRO A 240 12.60 -9.32 3.15
CA PRO A 240 11.80 -10.32 3.87
C PRO A 240 12.52 -11.65 4.16
N GLU A 241 13.61 -11.95 3.44
CA GLU A 241 14.45 -13.14 3.64
C GLU A 241 15.58 -12.91 4.66
N GLY A 242 15.72 -11.71 5.24
CA GLY A 242 16.77 -11.38 6.20
C GLY A 242 18.09 -10.96 5.55
N LYS A 243 18.13 -10.74 4.23
CA LYS A 243 19.30 -10.23 3.51
C LYS A 243 19.41 -8.72 3.72
N LEU A 244 20.57 -8.25 4.18
CA LEU A 244 20.86 -6.83 4.35
C LEU A 244 20.91 -6.14 2.97
N LEU A 245 20.07 -5.14 2.78
CA LEU A 245 19.97 -4.32 1.56
C LEU A 245 20.80 -3.04 1.65
N GLY A 246 20.99 -2.51 2.86
CA GLY A 246 21.76 -1.29 3.07
C GLY A 246 21.59 -0.71 4.46
N LYS A 247 22.28 0.41 4.68
CA LYS A 247 22.25 1.19 5.91
C LYS A 247 22.14 2.69 5.57
N ILE A 248 21.41 3.44 6.40
CA ILE A 248 21.35 4.90 6.34
C ILE A 248 22.03 5.45 7.59
N HIS A 249 23.21 6.03 7.42
CA HIS A 249 23.95 6.65 8.51
C HIS A 249 23.29 7.94 8.95
N THR A 250 23.20 8.18 10.25
CA THR A 250 22.64 9.42 10.81
C THR A 250 23.67 10.21 11.62
N PRO A 251 23.62 11.56 11.61
CA PRO A 251 24.58 12.40 12.34
C PRO A 251 24.58 12.17 13.85
N THR A 252 23.45 11.73 14.40
CA THR A 252 23.28 11.34 15.79
C THR A 252 22.66 9.96 15.85
N ARG A 253 22.75 9.31 17.01
CA ARG A 253 22.19 7.98 17.23
C ARG A 253 20.69 7.97 16.87
N PRO A 254 20.26 7.15 15.89
CA PRO A 254 18.86 7.00 15.56
C PRO A 254 18.17 6.14 16.62
N ILE A 255 16.88 6.36 16.80
CA ILE A 255 16.06 5.64 17.79
C ILE A 255 14.85 5.00 17.12
N ASN A 256 14.25 5.66 16.12
CA ASN A 256 13.07 5.13 15.47
C ASN A 256 12.91 5.72 14.06
N CYS A 257 12.05 5.12 13.24
CA CYS A 257 11.77 5.63 11.90
C CYS A 257 10.37 5.23 11.41
N THR A 258 9.80 6.02 10.48
CA THR A 258 8.53 5.71 9.81
C THR A 258 8.52 6.28 8.40
N PHE A 259 7.78 5.63 7.49
CA PHE A 259 7.49 6.24 6.21
C PHE A 259 6.43 7.34 6.31
N GLY A 260 6.50 8.32 5.42
CA GLY A 260 5.52 9.39 5.27
C GLY A 260 5.68 10.17 3.95
N ASP A 261 5.16 11.39 3.93
CA ASP A 261 4.84 12.18 2.74
C ASP A 261 3.68 11.60 1.91
N ARG A 262 3.12 12.42 1.01
CA ARG A 262 1.95 12.05 0.19
C ARG A 262 2.20 10.83 -0.71
N ASP A 263 3.44 10.64 -1.12
CA ASP A 263 3.87 9.52 -1.95
C ASP A 263 4.41 8.34 -1.15
N MET A 264 4.47 8.43 0.18
CA MET A 264 5.00 7.42 1.09
C MET A 264 6.46 7.01 0.80
N ARG A 265 7.25 7.88 0.16
CA ARG A 265 8.65 7.59 -0.21
C ARG A 265 9.68 8.30 0.68
N SER A 266 9.23 8.97 1.75
CA SER A 266 10.12 9.58 2.73
C SER A 266 10.21 8.71 3.96
N LEU A 267 11.40 8.27 4.33
CA LEU A 267 11.69 7.67 5.63
C LEU A 267 12.07 8.81 6.59
N TYR A 268 11.21 9.09 7.55
CA TYR A 268 11.50 9.98 8.67
C TYR A 268 12.25 9.20 9.74
N ILE A 269 13.32 9.79 10.27
CA ILE A 269 14.18 9.17 11.28
C ILE A 269 14.27 10.12 12.47
N THR A 270 13.95 9.62 13.66
CA THR A 270 14.07 10.35 14.92
C THR A 270 15.22 9.77 15.74
N GLY A 271 15.86 10.62 16.56
CA GLY A 271 16.82 10.15 17.53
C GLY A 271 17.26 11.21 18.52
N PHE A 272 18.44 11.01 19.10
CA PHE A 272 19.04 12.04 19.97
C PHE A 272 19.32 13.30 19.16
N GLY A 273 18.84 14.47 19.61
CA GLY A 273 19.01 15.72 18.89
C GLY A 273 18.01 15.91 17.74
N GLY A 274 17.87 14.94 16.84
CA GLY A 274 17.40 15.22 15.48
C GLY A 274 16.12 14.55 15.00
N LEU A 275 15.48 15.25 14.04
CA LEU A 275 14.54 14.69 13.06
C LEU A 275 15.17 14.81 11.67
N TYR A 276 15.25 13.70 10.96
CA TYR A 276 15.83 13.61 9.61
C TYR A 276 14.83 13.02 8.62
N ARG A 277 15.08 13.26 7.32
CA ARG A 277 14.31 12.66 6.23
C ARG A 277 15.23 12.12 5.13
N GLN A 278 15.05 10.85 4.77
CA GLN A 278 15.70 10.22 3.63
C GLN A 278 14.65 9.89 2.56
N ARG A 279 14.92 10.24 1.31
CA ARG A 279 14.08 9.80 0.17
C ARG A 279 14.45 8.37 -0.23
N MET A 280 13.44 7.60 -0.57
CA MET A 280 13.52 6.16 -0.81
C MET A 280 13.00 5.84 -2.22
N ASN A 281 13.52 4.78 -2.82
CA ASN A 281 12.89 4.13 -3.98
C ASN A 281 11.79 3.16 -3.54
N ALA A 282 11.82 2.73 -2.27
CA ALA A 282 10.73 2.03 -1.62
C ALA A 282 9.51 2.92 -1.32
N TYR A 283 8.34 2.29 -1.20
CA TYR A 283 7.09 2.90 -0.75
C TYR A 283 6.67 2.31 0.60
N GLY A 284 6.40 3.18 1.58
CA GLY A 284 5.80 2.78 2.84
C GLY A 284 4.36 2.28 2.73
N CYS A 285 3.93 1.55 3.75
CA CYS A 285 2.52 1.18 3.93
C CYS A 285 1.71 2.41 4.37
N MET A 286 0.58 2.66 3.70
CA MET A 286 -0.37 3.67 4.18
C MET A 286 -1.01 3.18 5.48
N PRO A 287 -1.17 4.04 6.50
CA PRO A 287 -2.00 3.73 7.66
C PRO A 287 -3.43 3.37 7.23
N GLU A 288 -4.09 2.48 7.97
CA GLU A 288 -5.50 2.19 7.70
C GLU A 288 -6.32 3.48 7.97
N PRO A 289 -7.19 3.89 7.04
CA PRO A 289 -8.00 5.07 7.25
C PRO A 289 -9.05 4.83 8.35
N GLU A 290 -9.48 5.92 8.96
CA GLU A 290 -10.67 5.93 9.81
C GLU A 290 -11.88 5.34 9.06
N VAL A 291 -12.60 4.43 9.72
CA VAL A 291 -13.92 3.99 9.25
C VAL A 291 -14.91 5.09 9.62
N SER A 292 -15.55 5.68 8.61
CA SER A 292 -16.47 6.79 8.81
C SER A 292 -17.73 6.60 7.98
N ALA A 293 -18.88 6.95 8.55
CA ALA A 293 -20.08 7.22 7.78
C ALA A 293 -19.86 8.40 6.80
N ASN A 294 -20.89 8.74 6.00
CA ASN A 294 -20.83 9.92 5.14
C ASN A 294 -20.38 11.15 5.94
N SER A 295 -19.27 11.76 5.52
CA SER A 295 -18.65 12.89 6.22
C SER A 295 -18.39 14.03 5.24
N GLY A 296 -19.18 15.10 5.36
CA GLY A 296 -19.17 16.21 4.41
C GLY A 296 -19.51 15.72 3.01
N ASN A 297 -18.58 15.88 2.06
CA ASN A 297 -18.74 15.40 0.69
C ASN A 297 -18.12 14.02 0.45
N ARG A 298 -17.64 13.30 1.46
CA ARG A 298 -17.02 11.98 1.29
C ARG A 298 -18.05 10.86 1.50
N PRO A 299 -18.05 9.83 0.62
CA PRO A 299 -18.89 8.66 0.81
C PRO A 299 -18.42 7.80 1.99
N SER A 300 -19.36 7.03 2.54
CA SER A 300 -19.14 6.10 3.66
C SER A 300 -18.08 5.04 3.33
N THR A 301 -17.28 4.70 4.33
CA THR A 301 -16.38 3.53 4.34
C THR A 301 -16.82 2.48 5.36
N VAL A 302 -17.98 2.66 6.00
CA VAL A 302 -18.59 1.65 6.87
C VAL A 302 -18.97 0.44 6.02
N VAL A 303 -18.48 -0.74 6.41
CA VAL A 303 -18.91 -2.00 5.81
C VAL A 303 -20.22 -2.41 6.47
N PRO A 304 -21.32 -2.55 5.72
CA PRO A 304 -22.61 -2.97 6.27
C PRO A 304 -22.63 -4.47 6.59
N ASP A 305 -23.55 -4.89 7.47
CA ASP A 305 -23.71 -6.30 7.86
C ASP A 305 -24.01 -7.23 6.67
N SER A 306 -24.53 -6.71 5.56
CA SER A 306 -24.77 -7.45 4.31
C SER A 306 -23.50 -7.76 3.51
N VAL A 307 -22.31 -7.34 3.97
CA VAL A 307 -21.04 -7.50 3.26
C VAL A 307 -19.96 -8.01 4.21
N THR A 308 -19.23 -9.04 3.80
CA THR A 308 -18.05 -9.56 4.54
C THR A 308 -16.77 -8.95 3.98
N PRO A 309 -15.97 -8.23 4.78
CA PRO A 309 -14.66 -7.73 4.35
C PRO A 309 -13.55 -8.76 4.60
N HIS A 310 -12.64 -8.91 3.63
CA HIS A 310 -11.37 -9.60 3.75
C HIS A 310 -10.26 -8.63 3.36
N LEU A 311 -9.56 -8.08 4.36
CA LEU A 311 -8.56 -7.05 4.15
C LEU A 311 -7.16 -7.65 3.95
N ASN A 312 -6.31 -6.93 3.21
CA ASN A 312 -4.90 -7.28 2.98
C ASN A 312 -4.67 -8.72 2.47
N VAL A 313 -5.59 -9.22 1.65
CA VAL A 313 -5.47 -10.52 0.98
C VAL A 313 -4.29 -10.48 0.01
N VAL A 314 -3.35 -11.40 0.18
CA VAL A 314 -2.26 -11.60 -0.77
C VAL A 314 -2.83 -12.26 -2.03
N TYR A 315 -2.83 -11.55 -3.15
CA TYR A 315 -3.38 -12.05 -4.41
C TYR A 315 -2.33 -12.47 -5.45
N GLY A 316 -1.06 -12.17 -5.17
CA GLY A 316 0.06 -12.56 -6.00
C GLY A 316 1.38 -12.19 -5.34
N GLN A 317 2.47 -12.72 -5.87
CA GLN A 317 3.84 -12.45 -5.44
C GLN A 317 4.66 -12.05 -6.67
N ALA A 318 5.31 -10.89 -6.63
CA ALA A 318 6.16 -10.40 -7.70
C ALA A 318 7.58 -10.11 -7.17
N GLY A 319 8.47 -11.09 -7.30
CA GLY A 319 9.76 -11.05 -6.59
C GLY A 319 9.51 -11.02 -5.07
N PRO A 320 10.14 -10.11 -4.29
CA PRO A 320 9.89 -9.99 -2.85
C PRO A 320 8.55 -9.31 -2.51
N ARG A 321 7.88 -8.67 -3.49
CA ARG A 321 6.65 -7.92 -3.27
C ARG A 321 5.40 -8.80 -3.22
N LYS A 322 4.77 -8.92 -2.05
CA LYS A 322 3.40 -9.46 -1.88
C LYS A 322 2.35 -8.47 -2.38
N LEU A 323 1.59 -8.79 -3.41
CA LEU A 323 0.51 -7.93 -3.90
C LEU A 323 -0.73 -8.07 -3.03
N LEU A 324 -1.27 -6.95 -2.52
CA LEU A 324 -2.36 -6.94 -1.54
C LEU A 324 -3.65 -6.33 -2.10
N ALA A 325 -4.78 -6.90 -1.71
CA ALA A 325 -6.11 -6.40 -2.04
C ALA A 325 -7.05 -6.46 -0.83
N ASP A 326 -8.10 -5.64 -0.85
CA ASP A 326 -9.25 -5.78 0.03
C ASP A 326 -10.41 -6.35 -0.80
N ILE A 327 -11.00 -7.44 -0.31
CA ILE A 327 -12.12 -8.13 -0.97
C ILE A 327 -13.38 -7.94 -0.14
N PHE A 328 -14.48 -7.54 -0.78
CA PHE A 328 -15.78 -7.38 -0.14
C PHE A 328 -16.77 -8.36 -0.79
N VAL A 329 -17.33 -9.26 0.01
CA VAL A 329 -18.20 -10.36 -0.44
C VAL A 329 -19.64 -10.11 0.03
N PRO A 330 -20.63 -10.07 -0.87
CA PRO A 330 -22.05 -9.98 -0.48
C PRO A 330 -22.46 -11.20 0.37
N GLN A 331 -23.23 -10.97 1.44
CA GLN A 331 -23.81 -12.04 2.27
C GLN A 331 -25.24 -12.41 1.84
N THR A 332 -25.91 -11.54 1.07
CA THR A 332 -27.28 -11.76 0.60
C THR A 332 -27.30 -12.14 -0.88
N GLY A 333 -28.24 -13.01 -1.25
CA GLY A 333 -28.36 -13.58 -2.60
C GLY A 333 -27.83 -15.01 -2.69
N ASN A 334 -28.11 -15.67 -3.82
CA ASN A 334 -27.85 -17.11 -3.97
C ASN A 334 -26.47 -17.45 -4.53
N GLY A 335 -25.68 -16.45 -4.97
CA GLY A 335 -24.40 -16.65 -5.65
C GLY A 335 -24.45 -17.66 -6.82
N PRO A 336 -23.29 -18.06 -7.37
CA PRO A 336 -22.05 -17.29 -7.32
C PRO A 336 -22.26 -15.88 -7.92
N PHE A 337 -21.57 -14.89 -7.37
CA PHE A 337 -21.75 -13.47 -7.71
C PHE A 337 -20.82 -13.02 -8.84
N PRO A 338 -21.25 -12.11 -9.72
CA PRO A 338 -20.31 -11.40 -10.58
C PRO A 338 -19.27 -10.66 -9.74
N ALA A 339 -18.05 -10.49 -10.26
CA ALA A 339 -16.98 -9.82 -9.56
C ALA A 339 -16.47 -8.58 -10.27
N VAL A 340 -15.97 -7.61 -9.52
CA VAL A 340 -15.42 -6.34 -10.03
C VAL A 340 -14.06 -6.04 -9.40
N VAL A 341 -13.01 -6.00 -10.23
CA VAL A 341 -11.70 -5.48 -9.82
C VAL A 341 -11.75 -3.95 -9.79
N VAL A 342 -11.36 -3.35 -8.66
CA VAL A 342 -11.39 -1.90 -8.44
C VAL A 342 -9.95 -1.36 -8.39
N VAL A 343 -9.56 -0.60 -9.42
CA VAL A 343 -8.17 -0.15 -9.63
C VAL A 343 -8.02 1.35 -9.30
N HIS A 344 -7.22 1.66 -8.29
CA HIS A 344 -7.05 3.03 -7.82
C HIS A 344 -6.28 3.93 -8.81
N GLY A 345 -6.61 5.22 -8.79
CA GLY A 345 -5.84 6.26 -9.47
C GLY A 345 -4.67 6.78 -8.64
N GLY A 346 -3.93 7.75 -9.20
CA GLY A 346 -2.77 8.36 -8.53
C GLY A 346 -1.60 8.70 -9.46
N GLY A 347 -1.86 8.72 -10.77
CA GLY A 347 -0.84 9.01 -11.77
C GLY A 347 0.24 7.94 -11.84
N TRP A 348 -0.07 6.68 -11.55
CA TRP A 348 0.86 5.53 -11.51
C TRP A 348 2.00 5.62 -10.48
N LEU A 349 2.07 6.73 -9.73
CA LEU A 349 3.15 7.01 -8.77
C LEU A 349 2.67 7.05 -7.33
N ASN A 350 1.35 7.01 -7.09
CA ASN A 350 0.74 7.18 -5.78
C ASN A 350 -0.53 6.33 -5.61
N GLY A 351 -0.92 6.09 -4.36
CA GLY A 351 -2.17 5.44 -3.98
C GLY A 351 -1.99 4.01 -3.51
N ASP A 352 -3.10 3.42 -3.10
CA ASP A 352 -3.22 2.07 -2.57
C ASP A 352 -4.68 1.58 -2.69
N LYS A 353 -4.92 0.34 -2.25
CA LYS A 353 -6.23 -0.32 -2.24
C LYS A 353 -7.32 0.42 -1.46
N THR A 354 -6.95 1.23 -0.45
CA THR A 354 -7.93 1.92 0.41
C THR A 354 -8.60 3.11 -0.29
N LYS A 355 -7.94 3.68 -1.32
CA LYS A 355 -8.37 4.91 -1.99
C LYS A 355 -9.77 4.85 -2.61
N PHE A 356 -10.21 3.68 -3.08
CA PHE A 356 -11.55 3.43 -3.66
C PHE A 356 -12.37 2.45 -2.80
N ARG A 357 -12.08 2.33 -1.50
CA ARG A 357 -12.80 1.41 -0.61
C ARG A 357 -14.31 1.68 -0.58
N ALA A 358 -14.73 2.93 -0.50
CA ALA A 358 -16.14 3.30 -0.52
C ALA A 358 -16.85 2.78 -1.78
N LEU A 359 -16.20 2.88 -2.95
CA LEU A 359 -16.73 2.37 -4.21
C LEU A 359 -16.84 0.84 -4.18
N ALA A 360 -15.82 0.15 -3.67
CA ALA A 360 -15.81 -1.30 -3.55
C ALA A 360 -16.94 -1.80 -2.63
N ILE A 361 -17.16 -1.15 -1.48
CA ILE A 361 -18.25 -1.47 -0.55
C ILE A 361 -19.61 -1.22 -1.22
N ALA A 362 -19.80 -0.06 -1.85
CA ALA A 362 -21.09 0.31 -2.45
C ALA A 362 -21.50 -0.61 -3.62
N LEU A 363 -20.52 -1.13 -4.36
CA LEU A 363 -20.78 -2.18 -5.36
C LEU A 363 -21.01 -3.54 -4.68
N ALA A 364 -20.31 -3.88 -3.60
CA ALA A 364 -20.59 -5.12 -2.87
C ALA A 364 -22.01 -5.18 -2.30
N GLU A 365 -22.53 -4.07 -1.79
CA GLU A 365 -23.93 -3.95 -1.38
C GLU A 365 -24.93 -4.22 -2.52
N ARG A 366 -24.50 -4.11 -3.78
CA ARG A 366 -25.31 -4.34 -4.98
C ARG A 366 -25.14 -5.74 -5.56
N GLY A 367 -24.50 -6.66 -4.83
CA GLY A 367 -24.40 -8.07 -5.21
C GLY A 367 -23.19 -8.41 -6.07
N TYR A 368 -22.12 -7.61 -6.02
CA TYR A 368 -20.85 -7.92 -6.67
C TYR A 368 -19.79 -8.31 -5.65
N VAL A 369 -18.98 -9.34 -5.90
CA VAL A 369 -17.73 -9.50 -5.16
C VAL A 369 -16.75 -8.45 -5.67
N THR A 370 -16.32 -7.53 -4.82
CA THR A 370 -15.37 -6.48 -5.24
C THR A 370 -13.98 -6.74 -4.69
N MET A 371 -12.96 -6.40 -5.47
CA MET A 371 -11.56 -6.55 -5.10
C MET A 371 -10.82 -5.23 -5.38
N ALA A 372 -10.61 -4.44 -4.33
CA ALA A 372 -9.81 -3.22 -4.41
C ALA A 372 -8.32 -3.57 -4.30
N VAL A 373 -7.55 -3.29 -5.35
CA VAL A 373 -6.17 -3.78 -5.49
C VAL A 373 -5.15 -2.68 -5.24
N GLY A 374 -4.04 -3.02 -4.58
CA GLY A 374 -2.80 -2.25 -4.64
C GLY A 374 -1.87 -2.86 -5.68
N TYR A 375 -1.29 -2.03 -6.56
CA TYR A 375 -0.33 -2.46 -7.59
C TYR A 375 1.02 -1.75 -7.40
N ARG A 376 2.10 -2.30 -7.98
CA ARG A 376 3.43 -1.69 -7.95
C ARG A 376 3.45 -0.35 -8.68
N LEU A 377 3.97 0.67 -8.01
CA LEU A 377 4.01 2.05 -8.49
C LEU A 377 5.34 2.38 -9.19
N GLY A 378 5.38 3.45 -9.97
CA GLY A 378 6.51 3.75 -10.88
C GLY A 378 7.89 3.93 -10.24
N HIS A 379 8.01 4.24 -8.94
CA HIS A 379 9.32 4.24 -8.27
C HIS A 379 9.71 2.87 -7.67
N GLU A 380 8.75 1.95 -7.56
CA GLU A 380 8.93 0.58 -7.05
C GLU A 380 9.24 -0.36 -8.21
N ALA A 381 8.49 -0.24 -9.31
CA ALA A 381 8.71 -0.99 -10.53
C ALA A 381 8.15 -0.22 -11.74
N LYS A 382 8.91 -0.20 -12.84
CA LYS A 382 8.48 0.43 -14.09
C LYS A 382 7.39 -0.36 -14.79
N PHE A 383 6.64 0.28 -15.69
CA PHE A 383 5.77 -0.43 -16.64
C PHE A 383 6.56 -1.55 -17.35
N PRO A 384 6.01 -2.77 -17.51
CA PRO A 384 4.60 -3.15 -17.32
C PRO A 384 4.19 -3.68 -15.94
N ALA A 385 5.00 -3.55 -14.88
CA ALA A 385 4.72 -4.17 -13.57
C ALA A 385 3.30 -3.88 -13.03
N GLY A 386 2.86 -2.62 -13.01
CA GLY A 386 1.55 -2.26 -12.46
C GLY A 386 0.34 -2.87 -13.19
N ILE A 387 0.40 -3.02 -14.53
CA ILE A 387 -0.69 -3.67 -15.28
C ILE A 387 -0.65 -5.20 -15.11
N GLN A 388 0.53 -5.79 -15.00
CA GLN A 388 0.70 -7.21 -14.69
C GLN A 388 0.07 -7.52 -13.33
N ASP A 389 0.27 -6.66 -12.34
CA ASP A 389 -0.34 -6.79 -11.02
C ASP A 389 -1.87 -6.66 -11.08
N CYS A 390 -2.43 -5.81 -11.92
CA CYS A 390 -3.88 -5.73 -12.12
C CYS A 390 -4.45 -7.00 -12.81
N ASN A 391 -3.74 -7.53 -13.80
CA ASN A 391 -4.13 -8.77 -14.47
C ASN A 391 -4.07 -9.99 -13.53
N ALA A 392 -3.07 -10.03 -12.63
CA ALA A 392 -2.97 -11.02 -11.57
C ALA A 392 -4.21 -11.05 -10.65
N ALA A 393 -4.83 -9.90 -10.37
CA ALA A 393 -6.04 -9.83 -9.56
C ALA A 393 -7.26 -10.50 -10.22
N VAL A 394 -7.41 -10.36 -11.55
CA VAL A 394 -8.47 -11.06 -12.29
C VAL A 394 -8.25 -12.57 -12.24
N ARG A 395 -7.00 -13.02 -12.42
CA ARG A 395 -6.63 -14.43 -12.33
C ARG A 395 -6.88 -15.00 -10.93
N PHE A 396 -6.57 -14.22 -9.89
CA PHE A 396 -6.86 -14.56 -8.50
C PHE A 396 -8.35 -14.80 -8.27
N LEU A 397 -9.21 -13.86 -8.68
CA LEU A 397 -10.67 -14.03 -8.53
C LEU A 397 -11.20 -15.26 -9.26
N ARG A 398 -10.63 -15.62 -10.41
CA ARG A 398 -10.98 -16.87 -11.11
C ARG A 398 -10.54 -18.12 -10.38
N ALA A 399 -9.32 -18.12 -9.87
CA ALA A 399 -8.76 -19.30 -9.19
C ALA A 399 -9.41 -19.53 -7.82
N GLU A 400 -9.66 -18.47 -7.07
CA GLU A 400 -10.25 -18.50 -5.73
C GLU A 400 -11.78 -18.34 -5.75
N ALA A 401 -12.41 -18.60 -6.91
CA ALA A 401 -13.82 -18.32 -7.12
C ALA A 401 -14.74 -19.03 -6.11
N ALA A 402 -14.42 -20.28 -5.77
CA ALA A 402 -15.17 -21.04 -4.77
C ALA A 402 -15.07 -20.43 -3.37
N LYS A 403 -13.89 -19.93 -2.99
CA LYS A 403 -13.62 -19.35 -1.66
C LYS A 403 -14.40 -18.05 -1.43
N TYR A 404 -14.52 -17.22 -2.46
CA TYR A 404 -15.18 -15.92 -2.38
C TYR A 404 -16.56 -15.88 -3.04
N HIS A 405 -17.12 -17.04 -3.38
CA HIS A 405 -18.42 -17.17 -4.06
C HIS A 405 -18.52 -16.35 -5.36
N VAL A 406 -17.44 -16.27 -6.14
CA VAL A 406 -17.37 -15.55 -7.43
C VAL A 406 -17.83 -16.46 -8.56
N ASN A 407 -18.52 -15.90 -9.55
CA ASN A 407 -18.71 -16.52 -10.85
C ASN A 407 -17.49 -16.20 -11.73
N PRO A 408 -16.61 -17.18 -12.04
CA PRO A 408 -15.35 -16.91 -12.72
C PRO A 408 -15.52 -16.50 -14.20
N GLN A 409 -16.72 -16.65 -14.75
CA GLN A 409 -17.10 -16.19 -16.09
C GLN A 409 -17.63 -14.76 -16.11
N GLN A 410 -17.89 -14.13 -14.96
CA GLN A 410 -18.54 -12.82 -14.86
C GLN A 410 -17.67 -11.83 -14.09
N ILE A 411 -16.48 -11.50 -14.64
CA ILE A 411 -15.53 -10.59 -13.99
C ILE A 411 -15.37 -9.32 -14.81
N GLY A 412 -15.74 -8.19 -14.20
CA GLY A 412 -15.48 -6.86 -14.74
C GLY A 412 -14.40 -6.09 -13.98
N ALA A 413 -14.12 -4.88 -14.43
CA ALA A 413 -13.21 -3.96 -13.73
C ALA A 413 -13.66 -2.51 -13.83
N VAL A 414 -13.33 -1.71 -12.82
CA VAL A 414 -13.53 -0.26 -12.80
C VAL A 414 -12.29 0.44 -12.25
N GLY A 415 -11.90 1.55 -12.87
CA GLY A 415 -10.73 2.30 -12.46
C GLY A 415 -10.83 3.78 -12.75
N GLY A 416 -10.12 4.59 -11.96
CA GLY A 416 -10.14 6.05 -12.05
C GLY A 416 -8.80 6.66 -12.40
N SER A 417 -8.78 7.64 -13.30
CA SER A 417 -7.57 8.33 -13.75
C SER A 417 -6.50 7.33 -14.24
N ALA A 418 -5.31 7.28 -13.64
CA ALA A 418 -4.30 6.25 -13.90
C ALA A 418 -4.82 4.80 -13.77
N GLY A 419 -5.71 4.52 -12.81
CA GLY A 419 -6.35 3.21 -12.69
C GLY A 419 -7.37 2.95 -13.80
N GLY A 420 -8.01 4.02 -14.31
CA GLY A 420 -8.88 3.94 -15.48
C GLY A 420 -8.08 3.63 -16.75
N HIS A 421 -6.88 4.18 -16.88
CA HIS A 421 -5.94 3.78 -17.93
C HIS A 421 -5.59 2.29 -17.84
N LEU A 422 -5.20 1.81 -16.65
CA LEU A 422 -4.89 0.39 -16.43
C LEU A 422 -6.09 -0.50 -16.76
N VAL A 423 -7.31 -0.16 -16.34
CA VAL A 423 -8.54 -0.90 -16.69
C VAL A 423 -8.82 -0.89 -18.19
N GLY A 424 -8.61 0.25 -18.86
CA GLY A 424 -8.70 0.33 -20.32
C GLY A 424 -7.73 -0.62 -21.00
N LEU A 425 -6.50 -0.72 -20.49
CA LEU A 425 -5.47 -1.63 -21.01
C LEU A 425 -5.78 -3.10 -20.71
N MET A 426 -6.30 -3.41 -19.50
CA MET A 426 -6.78 -4.76 -19.14
C MET A 426 -7.87 -5.23 -20.12
N ALA A 427 -8.79 -4.35 -20.50
CA ALA A 427 -9.88 -4.66 -21.42
C ALA A 427 -9.40 -4.80 -22.88
N ALA A 428 -8.50 -3.90 -23.31
CA ALA A 428 -8.07 -3.82 -24.71
C ALA A 428 -7.00 -4.87 -25.09
N ALA A 429 -6.11 -5.21 -24.15
CA ALA A 429 -4.87 -5.94 -24.44
C ALA A 429 -4.70 -7.31 -23.73
N PRO A 430 -5.75 -8.14 -23.50
CA PRO A 430 -5.57 -9.44 -22.84
C PRO A 430 -4.72 -10.42 -23.67
N HIS A 431 -4.61 -10.20 -24.98
CA HIS A 431 -3.80 -10.99 -25.91
C HIS A 431 -2.30 -10.62 -25.89
N VAL A 432 -1.93 -9.49 -25.28
CA VAL A 432 -0.54 -9.01 -25.27
C VAL A 432 0.22 -9.66 -24.11
N LYS A 433 1.03 -10.68 -24.43
CA LYS A 433 1.77 -11.50 -23.45
C LYS A 433 2.62 -10.67 -22.49
N ALA A 434 3.27 -9.61 -22.97
CA ALA A 434 4.13 -8.75 -22.16
C ALA A 434 3.39 -8.05 -20.99
N LEU A 435 2.07 -7.86 -21.11
CA LEU A 435 1.25 -7.17 -20.12
C LEU A 435 0.64 -8.10 -19.07
N GLN A 436 0.74 -9.42 -19.24
CA GLN A 436 0.06 -10.39 -18.38
C GLN A 436 0.82 -10.66 -17.08
N GLY A 437 2.14 -10.74 -17.15
CA GLY A 437 3.00 -11.11 -16.02
C GLY A 437 2.72 -12.52 -15.50
N ASP A 438 3.46 -12.91 -14.47
CA ASP A 438 3.49 -14.27 -13.92
C ASP A 438 3.09 -14.33 -12.44
N ALA A 439 2.94 -13.19 -11.76
CA ALA A 439 2.49 -13.14 -10.38
C ALA A 439 1.11 -13.80 -10.20
N GLY A 440 1.05 -14.78 -9.30
CA GLY A 440 -0.17 -15.52 -8.95
C GLY A 440 -0.51 -16.65 -9.94
N TYR A 441 -1.80 -16.83 -10.21
CA TYR A 441 -2.36 -17.92 -11.03
C TYR A 441 -2.17 -17.68 -12.55
N ALA A 442 -0.92 -17.68 -13.02
CA ALA A 442 -0.55 -17.33 -14.39
C ALA A 442 -1.15 -18.24 -15.48
N ASP A 443 -1.63 -19.43 -15.11
CA ASP A 443 -2.35 -20.38 -15.96
C ASP A 443 -3.80 -19.93 -16.27
N ARG A 444 -4.33 -18.96 -15.52
CA ARG A 444 -5.69 -18.44 -15.72
C ARG A 444 -5.70 -17.24 -16.65
N THR A 445 -6.77 -17.11 -17.42
CA THR A 445 -7.00 -15.92 -18.24
C THR A 445 -7.26 -14.69 -17.36
N SER A 446 -6.78 -13.52 -17.79
CA SER A 446 -7.06 -12.20 -17.21
C SER A 446 -8.15 -11.43 -17.98
N GLN A 447 -8.74 -12.02 -19.02
CA GLN A 447 -9.71 -11.36 -19.88
C GLN A 447 -10.94 -10.90 -19.07
N LEU A 448 -11.39 -9.67 -19.28
CA LEU A 448 -12.57 -9.11 -18.62
C LEU A 448 -13.83 -9.33 -19.46
N GLN A 449 -14.99 -9.37 -18.81
CA GLN A 449 -16.30 -9.40 -19.46
C GLN A 449 -16.94 -8.02 -19.60
N ALA A 450 -16.59 -7.06 -18.75
CA ALA A 450 -17.03 -5.68 -18.86
C ALA A 450 -16.02 -4.74 -18.16
N ALA A 451 -15.90 -3.50 -18.62
CA ALA A 451 -14.98 -2.55 -18.02
C ALA A 451 -15.51 -1.12 -17.99
N ILE A 452 -15.11 -0.37 -16.96
CA ILE A 452 -15.48 1.03 -16.76
C ILE A 452 -14.22 1.88 -16.54
N VAL A 453 -14.05 2.89 -17.39
CA VAL A 453 -12.92 3.83 -17.35
C VAL A 453 -13.41 5.20 -16.87
N MET A 454 -13.08 5.56 -15.63
CA MET A 454 -13.39 6.87 -15.07
C MET A 454 -12.25 7.86 -15.33
N ALA A 455 -12.42 8.78 -16.28
CA ALA A 455 -11.43 9.82 -16.64
C ALA A 455 -9.99 9.31 -16.88
N GLY A 456 -9.83 8.05 -17.28
CA GLY A 456 -8.54 7.48 -17.65
C GLY A 456 -8.11 7.94 -19.05
N PRO A 457 -6.83 8.29 -19.27
CA PRO A 457 -6.30 8.44 -20.62
C PRO A 457 -6.22 7.08 -21.30
N MET A 458 -6.77 6.95 -22.51
CA MET A 458 -6.62 5.75 -23.34
C MET A 458 -5.45 5.86 -24.31
N MET A 459 -5.09 7.10 -24.68
CA MET A 459 -4.01 7.40 -25.61
C MET A 459 -2.78 7.87 -24.83
N MET A 460 -1.72 7.08 -24.91
CA MET A 460 -0.45 7.31 -24.22
C MET A 460 0.62 7.77 -25.21
N ALA A 461 0.66 7.18 -26.41
CA ALA A 461 1.60 7.50 -27.48
C ALA A 461 1.25 8.80 -28.24
N SER A 462 0.09 9.40 -27.93
CA SER A 462 -0.39 10.63 -28.57
C SER A 462 -1.20 11.50 -27.60
N GLY A 463 -1.57 12.69 -28.07
CA GLY A 463 -2.34 13.67 -27.30
C GLY A 463 -1.65 14.13 -26.02
N SER A 464 -2.45 14.52 -25.02
CA SER A 464 -1.96 15.22 -23.82
C SER A 464 -0.93 14.46 -22.98
N VAL A 465 -0.87 13.13 -23.06
CA VAL A 465 0.13 12.35 -22.32
C VAL A 465 1.49 12.46 -23.02
N ALA A 466 1.54 12.22 -24.33
CA ALA A 466 2.74 12.39 -25.14
C ALA A 466 3.25 13.84 -25.13
N GLU A 467 2.36 14.82 -25.23
CA GLU A 467 2.73 16.24 -25.13
C GLU A 467 3.38 16.58 -23.78
N ARG A 468 2.81 16.08 -22.67
CA ARG A 468 3.39 16.27 -21.33
C ARG A 468 4.73 15.56 -21.18
N SER A 469 4.88 14.38 -21.78
CA SER A 469 6.14 13.65 -21.81
C SER A 469 7.27 14.49 -22.38
N ARG A 470 7.01 15.22 -23.46
CA ARG A 470 7.98 16.11 -24.13
C ARG A 470 8.17 17.44 -23.43
N LYS A 471 7.08 18.06 -22.96
CA LYS A 471 7.09 19.45 -22.46
C LYS A 471 7.85 19.61 -21.14
N ASP A 472 7.66 18.70 -20.18
CA ASP A 472 8.38 18.73 -18.90
C ASP A 472 8.73 17.28 -18.48
N PRO A 473 9.80 16.71 -19.07
CA PRO A 473 10.11 15.29 -18.90
C PRO A 473 10.32 14.86 -17.45
N LYS A 474 10.83 15.76 -16.59
CA LYS A 474 11.09 15.48 -15.18
C LYS A 474 9.81 15.42 -14.34
N LYS A 475 8.78 16.20 -14.70
CA LYS A 475 7.48 16.22 -13.98
C LYS A 475 6.43 15.30 -14.59
N SER A 476 6.70 14.71 -15.75
CA SER A 476 5.77 13.81 -16.40
C SER A 476 5.65 12.49 -15.61
N ASN A 477 4.46 12.25 -15.06
CA ASN A 477 4.16 11.00 -14.37
C ASN A 477 4.32 9.76 -15.29
N SER A 478 3.97 9.88 -16.58
CA SER A 478 4.16 8.77 -17.52
C SER A 478 5.65 8.48 -17.71
N ASN A 479 6.51 9.49 -17.77
CA ASN A 479 7.95 9.28 -17.91
C ASN A 479 8.54 8.64 -16.66
N GLN A 480 8.11 9.06 -15.47
CA GLN A 480 8.57 8.45 -14.22
C GLN A 480 8.10 6.99 -14.09
N TRP A 481 6.90 6.68 -14.56
CA TRP A 481 6.32 5.35 -14.54
C TRP A 481 6.91 4.40 -15.60
N LEU A 482 7.12 4.90 -16.82
CA LEU A 482 7.72 4.16 -17.94
C LEU A 482 9.26 4.10 -17.83
N GLY A 483 9.87 5.05 -17.12
CA GLY A 483 11.32 5.18 -16.98
C GLY A 483 12.00 5.92 -18.14
N LYS A 484 11.26 6.26 -19.20
CA LYS A 484 11.74 6.93 -20.41
C LYS A 484 10.71 7.93 -20.93
N THR A 485 11.15 8.88 -21.74
CA THR A 485 10.27 9.77 -22.51
C THR A 485 9.73 9.07 -23.76
N ILE A 486 8.69 9.63 -24.38
CA ILE A 486 8.13 9.08 -25.62
C ILE A 486 9.10 9.12 -26.80
N ASP A 487 10.00 10.10 -26.84
CA ASP A 487 10.98 10.21 -27.93
C ASP A 487 12.15 9.23 -27.74
N GLU A 488 12.42 8.80 -26.50
CA GLU A 488 13.45 7.80 -26.18
C GLU A 488 12.97 6.35 -26.34
N ALA A 489 11.67 6.08 -26.19
CA ALA A 489 11.09 4.74 -26.28
C ALA A 489 9.63 4.78 -26.75
N PRO A 490 9.36 5.17 -28.01
CA PRO A 490 7.99 5.25 -28.54
C PRO A 490 7.24 3.93 -28.45
N GLU A 491 7.92 2.80 -28.65
CA GLU A 491 7.36 1.45 -28.55
C GLU A 491 6.82 1.12 -27.15
N LEU A 492 7.40 1.70 -26.11
CA LEU A 492 6.93 1.53 -24.73
C LEU A 492 5.62 2.29 -24.49
N TYR A 493 5.49 3.47 -25.11
CA TYR A 493 4.26 4.24 -25.07
C TYR A 493 3.16 3.56 -25.87
N GLU A 494 3.47 3.03 -27.06
CA GLU A 494 2.54 2.24 -27.88
C GLU A 494 2.07 0.97 -27.15
N LEU A 495 2.99 0.26 -26.48
CA LEU A 495 2.64 -0.90 -25.67
C LEU A 495 1.69 -0.53 -24.52
N SER A 496 1.88 0.64 -23.92
CA SER A 496 0.99 1.17 -22.87
C SER A 496 -0.31 1.79 -23.41
N ASP A 497 -0.45 2.00 -24.72
CA ASP A 497 -1.56 2.75 -25.31
C ASP A 497 -2.80 1.85 -25.50
N ALA A 498 -3.74 1.91 -24.54
CA ALA A 498 -4.96 1.12 -24.59
C ALA A 498 -5.79 1.37 -25.86
N TYR A 499 -5.76 2.59 -26.43
CA TYR A 499 -6.49 2.90 -27.66
C TYR A 499 -5.96 2.10 -28.86
N LEU A 500 -4.65 1.87 -28.95
CA LEU A 500 -4.06 1.08 -30.04
C LEU A 500 -4.56 -0.37 -30.03
N HIS A 501 -4.75 -0.95 -28.85
CA HIS A 501 -5.16 -2.34 -28.65
C HIS A 501 -6.68 -2.59 -28.78
N LEU A 502 -7.51 -1.55 -28.88
CA LEU A 502 -8.96 -1.71 -29.05
C LEU A 502 -9.30 -2.48 -30.32
N SER A 503 -10.16 -3.49 -30.20
CA SER A 503 -10.61 -4.36 -31.29
C SER A 503 -12.03 -4.87 -31.05
N ARG A 504 -12.56 -5.71 -31.96
CA ARG A 504 -13.85 -6.40 -31.77
C ARG A 504 -13.86 -7.36 -30.58
N GLN A 505 -12.68 -7.75 -30.08
CA GLN A 505 -12.54 -8.64 -28.92
C GLN A 505 -12.53 -7.87 -27.58
N THR A 506 -12.46 -6.54 -27.62
CA THR A 506 -12.59 -5.72 -26.41
C THR A 506 -13.98 -5.93 -25.81
N PRO A 507 -14.11 -6.19 -24.50
CA PRO A 507 -15.43 -6.32 -23.87
C PRO A 507 -16.19 -4.99 -23.91
N PRO A 508 -17.50 -4.99 -23.62
CA PRO A 508 -18.24 -3.77 -23.32
C PRO A 508 -17.43 -2.82 -22.44
N LEU A 509 -17.28 -1.56 -22.89
CA LEU A 509 -16.42 -0.57 -22.25
C LEU A 509 -17.13 0.78 -22.11
N LEU A 510 -17.46 1.15 -20.88
CA LEU A 510 -18.12 2.40 -20.53
C LEU A 510 -17.12 3.46 -20.04
N PHE A 511 -17.28 4.69 -20.51
CA PHE A 511 -16.52 5.84 -20.00
C PHE A 511 -17.37 6.65 -19.03
N MET A 512 -16.73 7.19 -18.00
CA MET A 512 -17.36 8.07 -17.01
C MET A 512 -16.45 9.25 -16.70
N THR A 513 -17.01 10.46 -16.57
CA THR A 513 -16.20 11.64 -16.27
C THR A 513 -17.04 12.81 -15.76
N GLY A 514 -16.43 13.71 -15.00
CA GLY A 514 -17.04 14.99 -14.67
C GLY A 514 -17.09 15.93 -15.89
N GLU A 515 -18.10 16.78 -15.93
CA GLU A 515 -18.27 17.84 -16.96
C GLU A 515 -17.02 18.73 -17.08
N PHE A 516 -16.39 19.08 -15.96
CA PHE A 516 -15.19 19.92 -15.90
C PHE A 516 -13.88 19.13 -15.95
N ASP A 517 -13.91 17.87 -16.41
CA ASP A 517 -12.74 16.98 -16.51
C ASP A 517 -12.49 16.48 -17.95
N ASN A 518 -12.79 17.33 -18.93
CA ASN A 518 -12.59 17.05 -20.36
C ASN A 518 -13.30 15.75 -20.83
N PRO A 519 -14.63 15.79 -21.03
CA PRO A 519 -15.40 14.66 -21.56
C PRO A 519 -14.95 14.13 -22.93
N GLU A 520 -14.29 14.98 -23.71
CA GLU A 520 -13.80 14.65 -25.05
C GLU A 520 -12.53 13.81 -25.06
N ARG A 521 -11.83 13.67 -23.93
CA ARG A 521 -10.58 12.90 -23.81
C ARG A 521 -10.64 11.52 -24.46
N ASN A 522 -11.78 10.84 -24.33
CA ASN A 522 -11.97 9.47 -24.79
C ASN A 522 -12.84 9.37 -26.05
N ALA A 523 -13.16 10.49 -26.72
CA ALA A 523 -13.96 10.49 -27.95
C ALA A 523 -13.36 9.57 -29.03
N PRO A 524 -12.05 9.62 -29.34
CA PRO A 524 -11.46 8.71 -30.34
C PRO A 524 -11.63 7.24 -29.98
N SER A 525 -11.47 6.88 -28.70
CA SER A 525 -11.65 5.51 -28.22
C SER A 525 -13.09 5.04 -28.35
N ARG A 526 -14.07 5.89 -28.04
CA ARG A 526 -15.50 5.58 -28.20
C ARG A 526 -15.86 5.35 -29.66
N GLU A 527 -15.37 6.20 -30.57
CA GLU A 527 -15.64 6.02 -32.00
C GLU A 527 -15.02 4.72 -32.52
N LYS A 528 -13.77 4.41 -32.15
CA LYS A 528 -13.11 3.14 -32.53
C LYS A 528 -13.90 1.91 -32.03
N LEU A 529 -14.42 1.95 -30.81
CA LEU A 529 -15.26 0.87 -30.24
C LEU A 529 -16.60 0.74 -30.98
N LYS A 530 -17.28 1.85 -31.28
CA LYS A 530 -18.52 1.84 -32.07
C LYS A 530 -18.29 1.24 -33.46
N THR A 531 -17.22 1.64 -34.15
CA THR A 531 -16.84 1.05 -35.46
C THR A 531 -16.51 -0.43 -35.34
N ALA A 532 -15.95 -0.88 -34.22
CA ALA A 532 -15.70 -2.28 -33.94
C ALA A 532 -16.97 -3.06 -33.54
N GLY A 533 -18.11 -2.40 -33.33
CA GLY A 533 -19.35 -3.03 -32.85
C GLY A 533 -19.32 -3.42 -31.37
N VAL A 534 -18.40 -2.85 -30.59
CA VAL A 534 -18.30 -3.10 -29.15
C VAL A 534 -19.23 -2.15 -28.40
N PRO A 535 -20.10 -2.65 -27.50
CA PRO A 535 -20.95 -1.79 -26.67
C PRO A 535 -20.12 -0.77 -25.88
N THR A 536 -20.44 0.50 -26.05
CA THR A 536 -19.66 1.61 -25.47
C THR A 536 -20.52 2.85 -25.27
N GLY A 537 -20.05 3.80 -24.48
CA GLY A 537 -20.75 5.04 -24.20
C GLY A 537 -19.97 5.96 -23.26
N ILE A 538 -20.57 7.10 -22.91
CA ILE A 538 -20.04 7.99 -21.89
C ILE A 538 -21.16 8.47 -20.96
N LYS A 539 -20.85 8.53 -19.66
CA LYS A 539 -21.63 9.28 -18.67
C LYS A 539 -20.86 10.53 -18.26
N VAL A 540 -21.50 11.68 -18.38
CA VAL A 540 -20.94 12.98 -17.99
C VAL A 540 -21.70 13.51 -16.79
N TYR A 541 -20.98 13.80 -15.71
CA TYR A 541 -21.57 14.20 -14.44
C TYR A 541 -21.50 15.73 -14.27
N PRO A 542 -22.64 16.44 -14.17
CA PRO A 542 -22.70 17.91 -14.15
C PRO A 542 -21.83 18.52 -13.06
N LYS A 543 -21.06 19.57 -13.38
CA LYS A 543 -20.12 20.28 -12.49
C LYS A 543 -19.01 19.41 -11.88
N GLY A 544 -18.94 18.13 -12.23
CA GLY A 544 -17.94 17.21 -11.72
C GLY A 544 -16.54 17.61 -12.19
N LYS A 545 -15.59 17.66 -11.25
CA LYS A 545 -14.15 17.84 -11.54
C LYS A 545 -13.44 16.48 -11.56
N HIS A 546 -12.16 16.45 -11.95
CA HIS A 546 -11.34 15.25 -11.86
C HIS A 546 -11.37 14.68 -10.44
N GLY A 547 -11.79 13.41 -10.28
CA GLY A 547 -11.95 12.77 -8.98
C GLY A 547 -13.33 12.90 -8.35
N CYS A 548 -14.34 13.41 -9.07
CA CYS A 548 -15.73 13.50 -8.56
C CYS A 548 -16.31 12.17 -8.11
N TRP A 549 -15.82 11.05 -8.66
CA TRP A 549 -16.20 9.68 -8.26
C TRP A 549 -15.83 9.29 -6.83
N ASN A 550 -15.13 10.14 -6.08
CA ASN A 550 -14.88 9.98 -4.65
C ASN A 550 -15.67 10.98 -3.79
N GLN A 551 -16.63 11.69 -4.37
CA GLN A 551 -17.35 12.79 -3.72
C GLN A 551 -18.85 12.73 -3.96
N LEU A 552 -19.62 13.04 -2.92
CA LEU A 552 -21.06 13.26 -3.00
C LEU A 552 -21.36 14.62 -3.66
N PRO A 553 -22.45 14.74 -4.44
CA PRO A 553 -23.43 13.69 -4.74
C PRO A 553 -23.01 12.74 -5.88
N TRP A 554 -22.02 13.10 -6.71
CA TRP A 554 -21.65 12.35 -7.92
C TRP A 554 -21.40 10.87 -7.69
N PHE A 555 -20.78 10.52 -6.56
CA PHE A 555 -20.54 9.14 -6.16
C PHE A 555 -21.80 8.26 -6.29
N ASN A 556 -22.96 8.74 -5.82
CA ASN A 556 -24.19 7.95 -5.82
C ASN A 556 -24.67 7.67 -7.26
N ASP A 557 -24.72 8.70 -8.10
CA ASP A 557 -25.14 8.58 -9.50
C ASP A 557 -24.17 7.69 -10.28
N MET A 558 -22.88 7.85 -10.03
CA MET A 558 -21.83 7.03 -10.65
C MET A 558 -21.98 5.56 -10.28
N VAL A 559 -22.16 5.23 -9.00
CA VAL A 559 -22.36 3.84 -8.57
C VAL A 559 -23.63 3.25 -9.19
N ALA A 560 -24.72 4.01 -9.27
CA ALA A 560 -25.96 3.55 -9.90
C ALA A 560 -25.79 3.31 -11.42
N ASP A 561 -25.04 4.16 -12.12
CA ASP A 561 -24.70 3.94 -13.53
C ASP A 561 -23.78 2.73 -13.73
N MET A 562 -22.82 2.50 -12.84
CA MET A 562 -21.92 1.35 -12.89
C MET A 562 -22.71 0.05 -12.71
N ASP A 563 -23.60 0.01 -11.74
CA ASP A 563 -24.46 -1.15 -11.49
C ASP A 563 -25.31 -1.45 -12.73
N ARG A 564 -26.02 -0.47 -13.29
CA ARG A 564 -26.80 -0.68 -14.54
C ARG A 564 -25.95 -1.27 -15.67
N PHE A 565 -24.74 -0.78 -15.85
CA PHE A 565 -23.83 -1.29 -16.87
C PHE A 565 -23.37 -2.73 -16.57
N PHE A 566 -23.01 -3.04 -15.33
CA PHE A 566 -22.56 -4.39 -14.97
C PHE A 566 -23.71 -5.41 -14.94
N GLN A 567 -24.92 -5.04 -14.51
CA GLN A 567 -26.12 -5.88 -14.64
C GLN A 567 -26.34 -6.26 -16.11
N GLN A 568 -26.20 -5.28 -17.01
CA GLN A 568 -26.39 -5.52 -18.44
C GLN A 568 -25.31 -6.44 -19.05
N HIS A 569 -24.06 -6.39 -18.58
CA HIS A 569 -22.94 -7.01 -19.30
C HIS A 569 -22.19 -8.13 -18.54
N LEU A 570 -22.42 -8.29 -17.25
CA LEU A 570 -21.85 -9.39 -16.47
C LEU A 570 -22.87 -10.48 -16.15
N GLN A 571 -24.16 -10.16 -16.02
CA GLN A 571 -25.16 -11.15 -15.61
C GLN A 571 -25.87 -11.87 -16.78
N GLN A 572 -25.27 -11.83 -17.98
CA GLN A 572 -25.76 -12.56 -19.14
C GLN A 572 -25.23 -13.99 -19.22
#